data_AF-A0A3M5RH23-F1
#
_entry.id   AF-A0A3M5RH23-F1
#
_cell.length_a   1.000
_cell.length_b   1.000
_cell.length_c   1.000
_cell.angle_alpha   90.00
_cell.angle_beta   90.00
_cell.angle_gamma   90.00
#
_symmetry.space_group_name_H-M   'P 1'
#
loop_
_entity.id
_entity.type
_entity.pdbx_description
1 polymer ?
#
loop_
_entity_poly.entity_id
_entity_poly.type
_entity_poly.pdbx_seq_one_letter_code
_entity_poly.pdbx_strand_id
1 'polypeptide(L)'
;MPDAKDRFLLERLAMASSNQAVLCRYRYDPLDRLASSSPVGQANLQRFYQKNRLATEIQGTMRRTVFQHDDLLLAQQRRVEGVLETTLLATDQQRSVLQLVDKAGTEPIAYSPYGHHPAESGLTSLLGFNGERRDPVTGHYLLGNGYRAYNPVLMRFNSPDSLSPFG
;
A
#
# COMPACT_ATOMS: atom_id res chain seq x y z
N MET A 1 -20.25 -15.25 -13.83
CA MET A 1 -19.09 -14.83 -13.04
C MET A 1 -17.93 -14.61 -14.00
N PRO A 2 -17.44 -13.39 -14.20
CA PRO A 2 -16.24 -13.18 -15.00
C PRO A 2 -15.02 -13.67 -14.23
N ASP A 3 -14.13 -14.34 -14.95
CA ASP A 3 -12.92 -15.02 -14.51
C ASP A 3 -11.97 -14.07 -13.75
N ALA A 4 -11.41 -14.53 -12.63
CA ALA A 4 -10.52 -13.77 -11.74
C ALA A 4 -9.15 -13.45 -12.37
N LYS A 5 -8.91 -13.86 -13.62
CA LYS A 5 -7.62 -13.76 -14.31
C LYS A 5 -7.37 -12.44 -15.03
N ASP A 6 -8.39 -11.61 -15.27
CA ASP A 6 -8.27 -10.34 -16.01
C ASP A 6 -8.28 -9.08 -15.13
N ARG A 7 -8.29 -9.23 -13.80
CA ARG A 7 -8.32 -8.09 -12.87
C ARG A 7 -6.89 -7.57 -12.62
N PHE A 8 -6.52 -6.57 -13.42
CA PHE A 8 -5.33 -5.70 -13.31
C PHE A 8 -4.01 -6.22 -13.90
N LEU A 9 -3.95 -6.28 -15.24
CA LEU A 9 -2.76 -5.78 -15.94
C LEU A 9 -2.70 -4.26 -15.73
N LEU A 10 -1.84 -3.81 -14.83
CA LEU A 10 -1.57 -2.38 -14.66
C LEU A 10 -0.59 -1.92 -15.77
N GLU A 11 -1.08 -1.96 -17.01
CA GLU A 11 -0.50 -1.27 -18.15
C GLU A 11 -1.45 -0.16 -18.55
N ARG A 12 -1.03 1.09 -18.37
CA ARG A 12 -1.39 2.23 -19.24
C ARG A 12 -0.65 3.49 -18.79
N LEU A 13 0.54 3.69 -19.34
CA LEU A 13 1.04 5.01 -19.68
C LEU A 13 1.19 5.06 -21.19
N ALA A 14 0.40 5.96 -21.80
CA ALA A 14 0.47 6.57 -23.14
C ALA A 14 0.61 5.66 -24.39
N MET A 15 -0.14 6.04 -25.43
CA MET A 15 -0.17 5.40 -26.75
C MET A 15 1.19 5.34 -27.46
N ALA A 16 1.32 4.28 -28.28
CA ALA A 16 2.28 4.05 -29.36
C ALA A 16 3.73 3.71 -28.97
N SER A 17 3.95 2.49 -28.45
CA SER A 17 5.22 1.77 -28.61
C SER A 17 5.02 0.29 -28.31
N SER A 18 5.44 -0.59 -29.22
CA SER A 18 5.31 -2.04 -29.19
C SER A 18 6.24 -2.73 -28.18
N ASN A 19 6.52 -2.11 -27.04
CA ASN A 19 7.43 -2.65 -26.03
C ASN A 19 6.91 -2.34 -24.62
N GLN A 20 5.86 -3.05 -24.20
CA GLN A 20 5.33 -2.93 -22.85
C GLN A 20 6.24 -3.69 -21.88
N ALA A 21 7.03 -2.94 -21.11
CA ALA A 21 7.82 -3.49 -20.01
C ALA A 21 6.91 -3.63 -18.77
N VAL A 22 6.67 -4.86 -18.34
CA VAL A 22 5.92 -5.13 -17.11
C VAL A 22 6.75 -4.67 -15.91
N LEU A 23 6.31 -3.62 -15.21
CA LEU A 23 7.03 -3.07 -14.04
C LEU A 23 6.76 -3.83 -12.74
N CYS A 24 5.56 -4.38 -12.59
CA CYS A 24 5.16 -5.16 -11.42
C CYS A 24 4.02 -6.12 -11.77
N ARG A 25 4.03 -7.32 -11.18
CA ARG A 25 2.90 -8.24 -11.24
C ARG A 25 2.22 -8.33 -9.88
N TYR A 26 0.91 -8.10 -9.84
CA TYR A 26 0.09 -8.24 -8.64
C TYR A 26 -0.62 -9.60 -8.65
N ARG A 27 -0.80 -10.22 -7.49
CA ARG A 27 -1.54 -11.48 -7.35
C ARG A 27 -2.50 -11.40 -6.18
N TYR A 28 -3.67 -11.98 -6.36
CA TYR A 28 -4.77 -11.93 -5.40
C TYR A 28 -5.02 -13.31 -4.78
N ASP A 29 -5.53 -13.31 -3.55
CA ASP A 29 -6.04 -14.52 -2.91
C ASP A 29 -7.49 -14.82 -3.37
N PRO A 30 -8.07 -15.98 -3.01
CA PRO A 30 -9.44 -16.33 -3.38
C PRO A 30 -10.53 -15.39 -2.82
N LEU A 31 -10.18 -14.43 -1.95
CA LEU A 31 -11.09 -13.42 -1.42
C LEU A 31 -10.92 -12.07 -2.14
N ASP A 32 -10.27 -12.06 -3.31
CA ASP A 32 -9.95 -10.88 -4.12
C ASP A 32 -9.08 -9.85 -3.37
N ARG A 33 -8.25 -10.29 -2.41
CA ARG A 33 -7.31 -9.42 -1.69
C ARG A 33 -5.91 -9.56 -2.26
N LEU A 34 -5.22 -8.45 -2.41
CA LEU A 34 -3.85 -8.38 -2.92
C LEU A 34 -2.90 -9.15 -2.00
N ALA A 35 -2.55 -10.37 -2.39
CA ALA A 35 -1.74 -11.28 -1.60
C ALA A 35 -0.24 -11.09 -1.83
N SER A 36 0.15 -10.71 -3.05
CA SER A 36 1.55 -10.46 -3.37
C SER A 36 1.76 -9.49 -4.53
N SER A 37 2.95 -8.90 -4.58
CA SER A 37 3.42 -8.11 -5.72
C SER A 37 4.88 -8.43 -6.04
N SER A 38 5.20 -8.50 -7.32
CA SER A 38 6.53 -8.84 -7.86
C SER A 38 7.03 -7.68 -8.73
N PRO A 39 7.65 -6.63 -8.14
CA PRO A 39 8.27 -5.55 -8.88
C PRO A 39 9.54 -6.05 -9.59
N VAL A 40 9.83 -5.52 -10.78
CA VAL A 40 11.08 -5.85 -11.48
C VAL A 40 12.29 -5.39 -10.68
N GLY A 41 13.31 -6.26 -10.58
CA GLY A 41 14.56 -5.96 -9.88
C GLY A 41 14.46 -5.97 -8.35
N GLN A 42 13.32 -6.37 -7.77
CA GLN A 42 13.12 -6.45 -6.32
C GLN A 42 12.64 -7.83 -5.89
N ALA A 43 12.87 -8.17 -4.62
CA ALA A 43 12.30 -9.37 -4.04
C ALA A 43 10.76 -9.30 -4.00
N ASN A 44 10.13 -10.45 -4.16
CA ASN A 44 8.68 -10.60 -4.08
C ASN A 44 8.16 -10.12 -2.72
N LEU A 45 7.04 -9.41 -2.75
CA LEU A 45 6.34 -8.88 -1.59
C LEU A 45 5.13 -9.74 -1.29
N GLN A 46 5.01 -10.24 -0.05
CA GLN A 46 3.84 -10.97 0.43
C GLN A 46 3.11 -10.18 1.50
N ARG A 47 1.78 -10.22 1.47
CA ARG A 47 0.91 -9.48 2.38
C ARG A 47 0.00 -10.44 3.13
N PHE A 48 -0.17 -10.20 4.43
CA PHE A 48 -1.01 -10.99 5.32
C PHE A 48 -1.98 -10.06 6.05
N TYR A 49 -3.24 -10.49 6.13
CA TYR A 49 -4.34 -9.67 6.61
C TYR A 49 -4.97 -10.26 7.87
N GLN A 50 -5.35 -9.40 8.80
CA GLN A 50 -6.16 -9.74 9.97
C GLN A 50 -7.43 -8.90 9.94
N LYS A 51 -8.61 -9.52 9.96
CA LYS A 51 -9.92 -8.82 9.85
C LYS A 51 -9.95 -7.81 8.69
N ASN A 52 -9.44 -8.19 7.51
CA ASN A 52 -9.32 -7.35 6.31
C ASN A 52 -8.40 -6.11 6.42
N ARG A 53 -7.60 -5.99 7.49
CA ARG A 53 -6.54 -4.97 7.60
C ARG A 53 -5.18 -5.59 7.34
N LEU A 54 -4.29 -4.88 6.65
CA LEU A 54 -2.91 -5.31 6.42
C LEU A 54 -2.19 -5.42 7.78
N ALA A 55 -1.76 -6.63 8.13
CA ALA A 55 -1.13 -6.93 9.42
C ALA A 55 0.37 -7.16 9.27
N THR A 56 0.79 -7.90 8.24
CA THR A 56 2.21 -8.20 8.01
C THR A 56 2.55 -8.11 6.53
N GLU A 57 3.74 -7.58 6.24
CA GLU A 57 4.36 -7.59 4.92
C GLU A 57 5.75 -8.22 5.00
N ILE A 58 6.08 -9.10 4.03
CA ILE A 58 7.37 -9.78 3.95
C ILE A 58 7.97 -9.56 2.57
N GLN A 59 9.22 -9.08 2.50
CA GLN A 59 9.97 -8.85 1.28
C GLN A 59 11.41 -9.39 1.42
N GLY A 60 11.69 -10.56 0.85
CA GLY A 60 12.98 -11.22 1.07
C GLY A 60 13.21 -11.48 2.58
N THR A 61 14.29 -10.92 3.14
CA THR A 61 14.62 -11.03 4.57
C THR A 61 13.95 -9.97 5.45
N MET A 62 13.33 -8.97 4.83
CA MET A 62 12.61 -7.88 5.50
C MET A 62 11.21 -8.33 5.91
N ARG A 63 10.83 -8.10 7.16
CA ARG A 63 9.44 -8.23 7.63
C ARG A 63 8.98 -6.92 8.27
N ARG A 64 7.80 -6.45 7.91
CA ARG A 64 7.10 -5.36 8.61
C ARG A 64 5.80 -5.89 9.21
N THR A 65 5.53 -5.55 10.45
CA THR A 65 4.29 -5.95 11.16
C THR A 65 3.65 -4.72 11.78
N VAL A 66 2.34 -4.59 11.62
CA VAL A 66 1.54 -3.48 12.15
C VAL A 66 0.88 -3.94 13.45
N PHE A 67 1.01 -3.12 14.49
CA PHE A 67 0.28 -3.27 15.72
C PHE A 67 -0.83 -2.21 15.79
N GLN A 68 -2.07 -2.68 15.95
CA GLN A 68 -3.26 -1.85 15.99
C GLN A 68 -4.28 -2.47 16.96
N HIS A 69 -5.09 -1.63 17.58
CA HIS A 69 -6.23 -2.03 18.39
C HIS A 69 -7.49 -1.39 17.82
N ASP A 70 -8.45 -2.22 17.40
CA ASP A 70 -9.61 -1.79 16.61
C ASP A 70 -9.19 -0.94 15.39
N ASP A 71 -9.61 0.32 15.34
CA ASP A 71 -9.24 1.25 14.29
C ASP A 71 -8.02 2.12 14.60
N LEU A 72 -7.42 1.99 15.79
CA LEU A 72 -6.27 2.78 16.19
C LEU A 72 -4.96 2.11 15.76
N LEU A 73 -4.25 2.73 14.81
CA LEU A 73 -2.88 2.36 14.44
C LEU A 73 -1.91 2.86 15.51
N LEU A 74 -1.17 1.94 16.13
CA LEU A 74 -0.35 2.24 17.30
C LEU A 74 1.14 2.18 17.01
N ALA A 75 1.59 1.15 16.30
CA ALA A 75 3.01 0.95 16.02
C ALA A 75 3.24 0.13 14.75
N GLN A 76 4.44 0.23 14.19
CA GLN A 76 4.98 -0.80 13.31
C GLN A 76 6.27 -1.38 13.89
N GLN A 77 6.54 -2.62 13.54
CA GLN A 77 7.81 -3.29 13.75
C GLN A 77 8.44 -3.63 12.42
N ARG A 78 9.72 -3.33 12.26
CA ARG A 78 10.53 -3.71 11.09
C ARG A 78 11.64 -4.64 11.54
N ARG A 79 11.73 -5.82 10.92
CA ARG A 79 12.75 -6.82 11.19
C ARG A 79 13.58 -7.10 9.93
N VAL A 80 14.89 -6.98 10.05
CA VAL A 80 15.87 -7.25 8.98
C VAL A 80 17.00 -8.06 9.55
N GLU A 81 17.23 -9.26 9.03
CA GLU A 81 18.39 -10.10 9.44
C GLU A 81 18.56 -10.26 10.96
N GLY A 82 17.44 -10.27 11.70
CA GLY A 82 17.43 -10.41 13.16
C GLY A 82 17.38 -9.09 13.95
N VAL A 83 17.73 -7.96 13.35
CA VAL A 83 17.58 -6.62 13.95
C VAL A 83 16.10 -6.23 13.94
N LEU A 84 15.59 -5.77 15.08
CA LEU A 84 14.21 -5.33 15.25
C LEU A 84 14.16 -3.84 15.59
N GLU A 85 13.47 -3.09 14.75
CA GLU A 85 13.14 -1.67 14.93
C GLU A 85 11.64 -1.55 15.25
N THR A 86 11.28 -0.66 16.16
CA THR A 86 9.88 -0.35 16.49
C THR A 86 9.68 1.15 16.38
N THR A 87 8.61 1.52 15.68
CA THR A 87 8.20 2.91 15.46
C THR A 87 6.77 3.05 15.94
N LEU A 88 6.52 3.97 16.88
CA LEU A 88 5.18 4.35 17.30
C LEU A 88 4.56 5.30 16.27
N LEU A 89 3.25 5.20 16.09
CA LEU A 89 2.51 5.96 15.08
C LEU A 89 1.51 6.88 15.79
N ALA A 90 1.59 8.17 15.53
CA ALA A 90 0.51 9.11 15.88
C ALA A 90 -0.42 9.24 14.67
N THR A 91 -1.71 9.00 14.88
CA THR A 91 -2.72 8.98 13.81
C THR A 91 -3.87 9.93 14.06
N ASP A 92 -4.54 10.35 12.99
CA ASP A 92 -5.83 11.05 13.07
C ASP A 92 -7.03 10.08 13.15
N GLN A 93 -8.25 10.63 13.22
CA GLN A 93 -9.49 9.84 13.25
C GLN A 93 -9.73 9.02 11.97
N GLN A 94 -9.13 9.42 10.85
CA GLN A 94 -9.21 8.69 9.58
C GLN A 94 -8.08 7.65 9.45
N ARG A 95 -7.26 7.48 10.50
CA ARG A 95 -6.11 6.57 10.56
C ARG A 95 -4.89 7.02 9.77
N SER A 96 -4.87 8.26 9.28
CA SER A 96 -3.69 8.82 8.61
C SER A 96 -2.54 8.97 9.61
N VAL A 97 -1.37 8.44 9.26
CA VAL A 97 -0.16 8.55 10.10
C VAL A 97 0.45 9.94 9.98
N LEU A 98 0.37 10.73 11.05
CA LEU A 98 0.84 12.12 11.07
C LEU A 98 2.22 12.29 11.70
N GLN A 99 2.63 11.37 12.58
CA GLN A 99 3.97 11.38 13.16
C GLN A 99 4.49 9.96 13.39
N LEU A 100 5.78 9.78 13.20
CA LEU A 100 6.53 8.58 13.55
C LEU A 100 7.42 8.90 14.74
N VAL A 101 7.43 8.04 15.75
CA VAL A 101 8.29 8.18 16.92
C VAL A 101 9.10 6.92 17.11
N ASP A 102 10.42 7.05 17.06
CA ASP A 102 11.36 5.95 17.30
C ASP A 102 12.52 6.40 18.19
N LYS A 103 13.61 5.63 18.22
CA LYS A 103 14.81 5.94 19.02
C LYS A 103 15.59 7.15 18.50
N ALA A 104 15.46 7.48 17.21
CA ALA A 104 16.15 8.60 16.56
C ALA A 104 15.39 9.92 16.76
N GLY A 105 14.08 9.87 16.99
CA GLY A 105 13.29 11.03 17.37
C GLY A 105 11.86 10.98 16.85
N THR A 106 11.33 12.15 16.51
CA THR A 106 9.98 12.31 15.96
C THR A 106 10.06 12.87 14.55
N GLU A 107 9.44 12.17 13.61
CA GLU A 107 9.35 12.55 12.20
C GLU A 107 7.88 12.91 11.87
N PRO A 108 7.57 14.18 11.55
CA PRO A 108 6.24 14.57 11.13
C PRO A 108 5.97 14.20 9.67
N ILE A 109 4.72 13.86 9.37
CA ILE A 109 4.25 13.53 8.04
C ILE A 109 3.07 14.42 7.70
N ALA A 110 3.13 15.05 6.53
CA ALA A 110 2.05 15.88 6.00
C ALA A 110 1.50 15.30 4.71
N TYR A 111 0.17 15.26 4.58
CA TYR A 111 -0.52 14.90 3.36
C TYR A 111 -1.29 16.09 2.81
N SER A 112 -1.42 16.19 1.49
CA SER A 112 -2.51 16.98 0.90
C SER A 112 -3.87 16.41 1.34
N PRO A 113 -4.98 17.16 1.20
CA PRO A 113 -6.32 16.66 1.51
C PRO A 113 -6.69 15.34 0.79
N TYR A 114 -6.06 15.08 -0.35
CA TYR A 114 -6.29 13.89 -1.18
C TYR A 114 -5.22 12.81 -1.01
N GLY A 115 -4.39 12.89 0.03
CA GLY A 115 -3.43 11.84 0.41
C GLY A 115 -2.09 11.89 -0.34
N HIS A 116 -1.86 12.90 -1.18
CA HIS A 116 -0.57 13.10 -1.83
C HIS A 116 0.52 13.47 -0.82
N HIS A 117 1.66 12.80 -0.95
CA HIS A 117 2.89 13.05 -0.20
C HIS A 117 4.10 12.73 -1.11
N PRO A 118 5.15 13.57 -1.15
CA PRO A 118 6.32 13.35 -2.00
C PRO A 118 6.99 12.00 -1.72
N ALA A 119 7.37 11.26 -2.76
CA ALA A 119 8.05 9.96 -2.60
C ALA A 119 9.47 10.11 -2.01
N GLU A 120 10.11 11.25 -2.26
CA GLU A 120 11.47 11.59 -1.81
C GLU A 120 11.58 11.78 -0.30
N SER A 121 10.44 12.02 0.37
CA SER A 121 10.37 12.19 1.82
C SER A 121 10.54 10.87 2.60
N GLY A 122 10.73 9.73 1.92
CA GLY A 122 11.30 8.54 2.55
C GLY A 122 10.44 7.92 3.65
N LEU A 123 9.12 7.98 3.52
CA LEU A 123 8.15 7.42 4.48
C LEU A 123 8.56 6.01 4.94
N THR A 124 9.09 5.92 6.16
CA THR A 124 9.58 4.65 6.73
C THR A 124 8.42 3.77 7.18
N SER A 125 7.25 4.35 7.40
CA SER A 125 6.01 3.64 7.75
C SER A 125 5.46 2.82 6.59
N LEU A 126 5.00 1.60 6.89
CA LEU A 126 4.26 0.75 5.96
C LEU A 126 2.89 1.34 5.59
N LEU A 127 2.20 1.91 6.57
CA LEU A 127 0.86 2.51 6.41
C LEU A 127 0.96 4.03 6.54
N GLY A 128 0.20 4.75 5.72
CA GLY A 128 0.24 6.21 5.65
C GLY A 128 -1.16 6.82 5.72
N PHE A 129 -1.52 7.56 4.68
CA PHE A 129 -2.84 8.19 4.54
C PHE A 129 -3.97 7.16 4.67
N ASN A 130 -4.99 7.49 5.45
CA ASN A 130 -6.13 6.62 5.79
C ASN A 130 -5.75 5.22 6.34
N GLY A 131 -4.54 5.08 6.89
CA GLY A 131 -4.02 3.79 7.34
C GLY A 131 -3.79 2.81 6.19
N GLU A 132 -3.62 3.31 4.97
CA GLU A 132 -3.46 2.52 3.75
C GLU A 132 -2.00 2.48 3.30
N ARG A 133 -1.63 1.39 2.64
CA ARG A 133 -0.31 1.23 2.05
C ARG A 133 -0.25 1.92 0.70
N ARG A 134 0.64 2.89 0.55
CA ARG A 134 0.99 3.46 -0.76
C ARG A 134 1.80 2.44 -1.56
N ASP A 135 1.38 2.11 -2.77
CA ASP A 135 2.10 1.22 -3.67
C ASP A 135 3.40 1.87 -4.15
N PRO A 136 4.57 1.23 -3.96
CA PRO A 136 5.86 1.85 -4.25
C PRO A 136 6.15 1.95 -5.76
N VAL A 137 5.45 1.18 -6.60
CA VAL A 137 5.65 1.17 -8.05
C VAL A 137 4.89 2.32 -8.71
N THR A 138 3.65 2.54 -8.30
CA THR A 138 2.75 3.51 -8.93
C THR A 138 2.55 4.79 -8.12
N GLY A 139 2.85 4.77 -6.82
CA GLY A 139 2.55 5.87 -5.90
C GLY A 139 1.07 6.00 -5.55
N HIS A 140 0.22 5.07 -5.98
CA HIS A 140 -1.22 5.03 -5.70
C HIS A 140 -1.53 4.34 -4.36
N TYR A 141 -2.77 4.45 -3.88
CA TYR A 141 -3.29 3.63 -2.80
C TYR A 141 -4.18 2.53 -3.37
N LEU A 142 -3.87 1.27 -3.09
CA LEU A 142 -4.60 0.11 -3.58
C LEU A 142 -5.73 -0.27 -2.60
N LEU A 143 -6.76 0.58 -2.57
CA LEU A 143 -7.85 0.53 -1.60
C LEU A 143 -8.73 -0.72 -1.75
N GLY A 144 -9.37 -1.12 -0.65
CA GLY A 144 -10.16 -2.35 -0.59
C GLY A 144 -9.28 -3.60 -0.74
N ASN A 145 -8.07 -3.56 -0.16
CA ASN A 145 -7.06 -4.61 -0.30
C ASN A 145 -6.72 -4.93 -1.76
N GLY A 146 -6.59 -3.92 -2.62
CA GLY A 146 -6.27 -4.10 -4.04
C GLY A 146 -7.46 -4.07 -4.99
N TYR A 147 -8.67 -3.84 -4.50
CA TYR A 147 -9.86 -3.75 -5.35
C TYR A 147 -9.80 -2.58 -6.35
N ARG A 148 -9.40 -1.37 -5.89
CA ARG A 148 -9.27 -0.19 -6.76
C ARG A 148 -8.03 0.62 -6.44
N ALA A 149 -7.35 1.07 -7.49
CA ALA A 149 -6.25 2.01 -7.37
C ALA A 149 -6.78 3.46 -7.29
N TYR A 150 -6.56 4.10 -6.15
CA TYR A 150 -6.80 5.52 -5.95
C TYR A 150 -5.51 6.31 -6.21
N ASN A 151 -5.57 7.28 -7.13
CA ASN A 151 -4.45 8.14 -7.45
C ASN A 151 -4.55 9.44 -6.63
N PRO A 152 -3.64 9.67 -5.66
CA PRO A 152 -3.69 10.85 -4.82
C PRO A 152 -3.29 12.15 -5.54
N VAL A 153 -2.58 12.05 -6.67
CA VAL A 153 -2.22 13.21 -7.52
C VAL A 153 -3.40 13.65 -8.37
N LEU A 154 -4.10 12.67 -8.98
CA LEU A 154 -5.31 12.93 -9.78
C LEU A 154 -6.59 13.00 -8.94
N MET A 155 -6.49 12.74 -7.63
CA MET A 155 -7.58 12.84 -6.66
C MET A 155 -8.78 11.95 -6.99
N ARG A 156 -8.54 10.80 -7.63
CA ARG A 156 -9.61 9.92 -8.12
C ARG A 156 -9.18 8.46 -8.25
N PHE A 157 -10.16 7.57 -8.38
CA PHE A 157 -9.92 6.19 -8.76
C PHE A 157 -9.56 6.06 -10.24
N ASN A 158 -8.68 5.10 -10.56
CA ASN A 158 -8.27 4.81 -11.93
C ASN A 158 -9.27 3.89 -12.67
N SER A 159 -10.33 3.44 -12.00
CA SER A 159 -11.39 2.63 -12.56
C SER A 159 -12.74 3.00 -11.94
N PRO A 160 -13.86 2.79 -12.66
CA PRO A 160 -15.20 2.90 -12.09
C PRO A 160 -15.43 1.89 -10.94
N ASP A 161 -16.54 2.07 -10.23
CA ASP A 161 -16.98 1.12 -9.21
C ASP A 161 -17.73 -0.04 -9.89
N SER A 162 -17.24 -1.27 -9.80
CA SER A 162 -17.88 -2.40 -10.48
C SER A 162 -19.23 -2.79 -9.87
N LEU A 163 -19.55 -2.28 -8.68
CA LEU A 163 -20.85 -2.46 -8.02
C LEU A 163 -21.78 -1.26 -8.22
N SER A 164 -21.31 -0.21 -8.91
CA SER A 164 -22.15 0.93 -9.26
C SER A 164 -23.25 0.48 -10.22
N PRO A 165 -24.50 0.95 -10.02
CA PRO A 165 -25.57 0.73 -10.99
C PRO A 165 -25.36 1.51 -12.30
N PHE A 166 -24.39 2.45 -12.32
CA PHE A 166 -24.13 3.34 -13.46
C PHE A 166 -22.92 2.93 -14.31
N GLY A 167 -22.15 1.92 -13.88
CA GLY A 167 -20.84 1.63 -14.47
C GLY A 167 -19.80 2.65 -14.02
#